data_AF-A0A6I6HG81-F1
#
_entry.id   AF-A0A6I6HG81-F1
#
_cell.length_a   1.000
_cell.length_b   1.000
_cell.length_c   1.000
_cell.angle_alpha   90.00
_cell.angle_beta   90.00
_cell.angle_gamma   90.00
#
_symmetry.space_group_name_H-M   'P 1'
#
loop_
_entity.id
_entity.type
_entity.pdbx_description
1 polymer ?
#
loop_
_entity_poly.entity_id
_entity_poly.type
_entity_poly.pdbx_seq_one_letter_code
_entity_poly.pdbx_strand_id
1 'polypeptide(L)'
;MAESSRARPQSRISSASSLDAEFDALALQACDDAGALNDVVRAYTALEKLIDTSALSDCEVLTPSRTELSALLRLLNDALLVRINTVNAATGMVHEALQRNTTGAM
;
A
#
# COMPACT_ATOMS: atom_id res chain seq x y z
N MET A 1 17.09 25.49 -53.86
CA MET A 1 16.46 24.43 -53.06
C MET A 1 17.47 23.93 -52.05
N ALA A 2 17.21 24.05 -50.75
CA ALA A 2 17.86 23.26 -49.69
C ALA A 2 16.98 23.39 -48.45
N GLU A 3 16.21 22.33 -48.20
CA GLU A 3 15.22 22.24 -47.14
C GLU A 3 15.89 21.89 -45.81
N SER A 4 15.56 22.66 -44.78
CA SER A 4 15.97 22.45 -43.40
C SER A 4 14.93 21.57 -42.71
N SER A 5 15.28 20.31 -42.42
CA SER A 5 14.39 19.38 -41.72
C SER A 5 15.17 18.64 -40.63
N ARG A 6 15.47 19.35 -39.54
CA ARG A 6 16.01 18.72 -38.31
C ARG A 6 14.83 18.21 -37.48
N ALA A 7 14.35 17.02 -37.82
CA ALA A 7 13.33 16.30 -37.03
C ALA A 7 13.92 15.93 -35.66
N ARG A 8 13.31 16.46 -34.60
CA ARG A 8 13.64 16.19 -33.19
C ARG A 8 13.22 14.77 -32.78
N PRO A 9 13.99 14.07 -31.94
CA PRO A 9 13.51 12.88 -31.24
C PRO A 9 12.79 13.30 -29.95
N GLN A 10 11.59 13.88 -30.06
CA GLN A 10 10.82 14.33 -28.88
C GLN A 10 9.90 13.26 -28.28
N SER A 11 9.77 12.10 -28.91
CA SER A 11 8.81 11.08 -28.48
C SER A 11 9.30 10.20 -27.32
N ARG A 12 10.60 9.93 -27.20
CA ARG A 12 11.12 9.02 -26.15
C ARG A 12 11.31 9.69 -24.78
N ILE A 13 11.63 10.98 -24.76
CA ILE A 13 11.93 11.72 -23.53
C ILE A 13 10.64 11.99 -22.74
N SER A 14 9.53 12.22 -23.45
CA SER A 14 8.23 12.50 -22.84
C SER A 14 7.67 11.25 -22.13
N SER A 15 7.73 10.08 -22.77
CA SER A 15 7.25 8.80 -22.19
C SER A 15 8.07 8.32 -21.00
N ALA A 16 9.38 8.55 -21.00
CA ALA A 16 10.23 8.24 -19.83
C ALA A 16 9.84 9.08 -18.61
N SER A 17 9.64 10.39 -18.80
CA SER A 17 9.20 11.28 -17.72
C SER A 17 7.80 10.97 -17.17
N SER A 18 6.91 10.44 -18.02
CA SER A 18 5.56 10.04 -17.61
C SER A 18 5.55 8.76 -16.77
N LEU A 19 6.43 7.82 -17.09
CA LEU A 19 6.60 6.58 -16.33
C LEU A 19 7.29 6.84 -14.99
N ASP A 20 8.30 7.71 -14.94
CA ASP A 20 8.94 8.11 -13.69
C ASP A 20 7.91 8.70 -12.71
N ALA A 21 6.98 9.52 -13.20
CA ALA A 21 5.88 10.03 -12.39
C ALA A 21 4.90 8.96 -11.91
N GLU A 22 4.64 7.92 -12.70
CA GLU A 22 3.78 6.79 -12.32
C GLU A 22 4.44 5.91 -11.25
N PHE A 23 5.75 5.66 -11.37
CA PHE A 23 6.53 4.97 -10.34
C PHE A 23 6.63 5.76 -9.05
N ASP A 24 6.78 7.08 -9.13
CA ASP A 24 6.81 7.96 -7.95
C ASP A 24 5.46 7.95 -7.23
N ALA A 25 4.35 8.01 -7.99
CA ALA A 25 3.00 7.89 -7.43
C ALA A 25 2.77 6.53 -6.76
N LEU A 26 3.28 5.45 -7.35
CA LEU A 26 3.15 4.11 -6.78
C LEU A 26 4.03 3.91 -5.54
N ALA A 27 5.22 4.49 -5.52
CA ALA A 27 6.09 4.51 -4.34
C ALA A 27 5.44 5.29 -3.18
N LEU A 28 4.83 6.45 -3.47
CA LEU A 28 4.05 7.22 -2.51
C LEU A 28 2.88 6.40 -1.95
N GLN A 29 2.10 5.76 -2.82
CA GLN A 29 0.99 4.91 -2.41
C GLN A 29 1.47 3.74 -1.52
N ALA A 30 2.59 3.10 -1.86
CA ALA A 30 3.16 2.02 -1.05
C ALA A 30 3.63 2.52 0.33
N CYS A 31 4.16 3.74 0.42
CA CYS A 31 4.51 4.37 1.69
C CYS A 31 3.28 4.66 2.54
N ASP A 32 2.20 5.18 1.94
CA ASP A 32 0.93 5.43 2.63
C ASP A 32 0.30 4.11 3.12
N ASP A 33 0.31 3.08 2.29
CA ASP A 33 -0.17 1.74 2.64
C ASP A 33 0.65 1.12 3.79
N ALA A 34 1.97 1.32 3.80
CA ALA A 34 2.86 0.88 4.88
C ALA A 34 2.59 1.65 6.19
N GLY A 35 2.33 2.95 6.11
CA GLY A 35 1.87 3.75 7.25
C GLY A 35 0.55 3.23 7.82
N ALA A 36 -0.43 2.98 6.95
CA ALA A 36 -1.72 2.42 7.33
C ALA A 36 -1.61 1.00 7.92
N LEU A 37 -0.59 0.22 7.54
CA LEU A 37 -0.29 -1.09 8.14
C LEU A 37 0.30 -0.94 9.55
N ASN A 38 1.13 0.07 9.78
CA ASN A 38 1.67 0.36 11.12
C ASN A 38 0.56 0.64 12.13
N ASP A 39 -0.48 1.38 11.72
CA ASP A 39 -1.65 1.65 12.55
C ASP A 39 -2.39 0.37 12.96
N VAL A 40 -2.44 -0.64 12.08
CA VAL A 40 -3.01 -1.96 12.41
C VAL A 40 -2.18 -2.71 13.41
N VAL A 41 -0.86 -2.75 13.22
CA VAL A 41 0.07 -3.37 14.18
C VAL A 41 -0.12 -2.72 15.54
N ARG A 42 -0.22 -1.39 15.59
CA ARG A 42 -0.45 -0.64 16.83
C ARG A 42 -1.80 -0.95 17.47
N ALA A 43 -2.87 -1.10 16.68
CA ALA A 43 -4.18 -1.52 17.17
C ALA A 43 -4.15 -2.96 17.71
N TYR A 44 -3.45 -3.88 17.04
CA TYR A 44 -3.27 -5.26 17.51
C TYR A 44 -2.51 -5.31 18.84
N THR A 45 -1.40 -4.55 18.96
CA THR A 45 -0.66 -4.42 20.23
C THR A 45 -1.52 -3.83 21.35
N ALA A 46 -2.42 -2.90 21.05
CA ALA A 46 -3.35 -2.35 22.05
C ALA A 46 -4.38 -3.39 22.50
N LEU A 47 -4.91 -4.20 21.58
CA LEU A 47 -5.80 -5.33 21.90
C LEU A 47 -5.08 -6.40 22.72
N GLU A 48 -3.84 -6.71 22.38
CA GLU A 48 -3.00 -7.66 23.13
C GLU A 48 -2.80 -7.18 24.56
N LYS A 49 -2.49 -5.91 24.79
CA LYS A 49 -2.38 -5.30 26.14
C LYS A 49 -3.71 -5.25 26.90
N LEU A 50 -4.84 -5.13 26.19
CA LEU A 50 -6.16 -5.16 26.79
C LEU A 50 -6.53 -6.58 27.28
N ILE A 51 -6.10 -7.60 26.54
CA ILE A 51 -6.33 -9.01 26.87
C ILE A 51 -5.31 -9.49 27.92
N ASP A 52 -4.05 -9.08 27.80
CA ASP A 52 -2.99 -9.36 28.77
C ASP A 52 -3.05 -8.38 29.95
N THR A 53 -3.97 -8.70 30.86
CA THR A 53 -4.19 -7.95 32.11
C THR A 53 -2.97 -7.92 33.05
N SER A 54 -1.92 -8.72 32.79
CA SER A 54 -0.74 -8.78 33.67
C SER A 54 0.16 -7.54 33.59
N ALA A 55 0.05 -6.75 32.51
CA ALA A 55 0.85 -5.55 32.28
C ALA A 55 0.16 -4.22 32.67
N LEU A 56 -1.09 -4.28 33.15
CA LEU A 56 -1.94 -3.10 33.35
C LEU A 56 -2.12 -2.77 34.84
N SER A 57 -1.03 -2.35 35.49
CA SER A 57 -1.02 -2.04 36.93
C SER A 57 -1.77 -0.76 37.33
N ASP A 58 -2.07 0.14 36.38
CA ASP A 58 -2.66 1.47 36.65
C ASP A 58 -4.02 1.73 35.94
N CYS A 59 -4.64 0.71 35.32
CA CYS A 59 -5.90 0.89 34.60
C CYS A 59 -7.04 0.09 35.26
N GLU A 60 -8.25 0.66 35.27
CA GLU A 60 -9.47 -0.04 35.68
C GLU A 60 -9.55 -1.36 34.92
N VAL A 61 -9.72 -2.49 35.62
CA VAL A 61 -9.65 -3.84 35.03
C VAL A 61 -10.72 -3.93 33.94
N LEU A 62 -10.29 -3.82 32.68
CA LEU A 62 -11.14 -4.01 31.53
C LEU A 62 -11.38 -5.51 31.38
N THR A 63 -12.63 -5.95 31.57
CA THR A 63 -13.05 -7.34 31.34
C THR A 63 -13.88 -7.42 30.06
N PRO A 64 -13.27 -7.31 28.86
CA PRO A 64 -14.01 -7.37 27.62
C PRO A 64 -14.69 -8.75 27.49
N SER A 65 -15.96 -8.74 27.14
CA SER A 65 -16.71 -9.95 26.85
C SER A 65 -16.17 -10.64 25.60
N ARG A 66 -16.41 -11.94 25.48
CA ARG A 66 -16.08 -12.71 24.25
C ARG A 66 -16.72 -12.09 23.00
N THR A 67 -17.91 -11.49 23.13
CA THR A 67 -18.61 -10.83 22.02
C THR A 67 -17.88 -9.57 21.58
N GLU A 68 -17.41 -8.73 22.51
CA GLU A 68 -16.64 -7.53 22.20
C GLU A 68 -15.30 -7.87 21.54
N LEU A 69 -14.59 -8.88 22.08
CA LEU A 69 -13.36 -9.37 21.46
C LEU A 69 -13.59 -9.94 20.05
N SER A 70 -14.69 -10.69 19.85
CA SER A 70 -15.06 -11.23 18.55
C SER A 70 -15.38 -10.13 17.54
N ALA A 71 -16.09 -9.07 17.96
CA ALA A 71 -16.39 -7.92 17.11
C ALA A 71 -15.12 -7.17 16.70
N LEU A 72 -14.18 -6.96 17.64
CA LEU A 72 -12.91 -6.31 17.38
C LEU A 72 -12.03 -7.13 16.43
N LEU A 73 -11.93 -8.44 16.65
CA LEU A 73 -11.20 -9.34 15.74
C LEU A 73 -11.81 -9.38 14.34
N ARG A 74 -13.14 -9.33 14.23
CA ARG A 74 -13.81 -9.31 12.92
C ARG A 74 -13.50 -8.02 12.17
N LEU A 75 -13.61 -6.87 12.83
CA LEU A 75 -13.26 -5.57 12.24
C LEU A 75 -11.80 -5.54 11.76
N LEU A 76 -10.89 -6.08 12.58
CA LEU A 76 -9.48 -6.18 12.23
C LEU A 76 -9.26 -7.06 11.00
N ASN A 77 -9.89 -8.24 10.96
CA ASN A 77 -9.77 -9.18 9.84
C ASN A 77 -10.31 -8.57 8.54
N ASP A 78 -11.44 -7.88 8.59
CA ASP A 78 -12.02 -7.20 7.42
C ASP A 78 -11.06 -6.12 6.90
N ALA A 79 -10.48 -5.32 7.80
CA ALA A 79 -9.52 -4.28 7.44
C ALA A 79 -8.19 -4.83 6.89
N LEU A 80 -7.74 -6.00 7.36
CA LEU A 80 -6.57 -6.69 6.83
C LEU A 80 -6.83 -7.25 5.43
N LEU A 81 -7.99 -7.87 5.20
CA LEU A 81 -8.38 -8.39 3.90
C LEU A 81 -8.42 -7.30 2.83
N VAL A 82 -9.00 -6.14 3.14
CA VAL A 82 -9.01 -4.99 2.22
C VAL A 82 -7.59 -4.59 1.82
N ARG A 83 -6.67 -4.50 2.79
CA ARG A 83 -5.29 -4.10 2.51
C ARG A 83 -4.53 -5.14 1.70
N ILE A 84 -4.70 -6.43 1.98
CA ILE A 84 -4.09 -7.51 1.17
C ILE A 84 -4.55 -7.40 -0.29
N ASN A 85 -5.84 -7.14 -0.50
CA ASN A 85 -6.37 -6.94 -1.85
C ASN A 85 -5.78 -5.71 -2.54
N THR A 86 -5.63 -4.59 -1.82
CA THR A 86 -4.97 -3.37 -2.34
C THR A 86 -3.53 -3.64 -2.74
N VAL A 87 -2.74 -4.30 -1.88
CA VAL A 87 -1.34 -4.63 -2.17
C VAL A 87 -1.22 -5.58 -3.37
N ASN A 88 -2.09 -6.60 -3.45
CA ASN A 88 -2.14 -7.51 -4.59
C ASN A 88 -2.47 -6.76 -5.89
N ALA A 89 -3.42 -5.82 -5.85
CA ALA A 89 -3.76 -5.00 -7.01
C ALA A 89 -2.59 -4.11 -7.43
N ALA A 90 -1.96 -3.40 -6.49
CA ALA A 90 -0.80 -2.56 -6.77
C ALA A 90 0.36 -3.37 -7.37
N THR A 91 0.66 -4.54 -6.80
CA THR A 91 1.69 -5.45 -7.30
C THR A 91 1.38 -5.95 -8.71
N GLY A 92 0.10 -6.27 -8.98
CA GLY A 92 -0.38 -6.63 -10.31
C GLY A 92 -0.17 -5.51 -11.33
N MET A 93 -0.52 -4.28 -10.99
CA MET A 93 -0.31 -3.12 -11.86
C MET A 93 1.17 -2.89 -12.18
N VAL A 94 2.06 -3.00 -11.19
CA VAL A 94 3.51 -2.91 -11.39
C VAL A 94 4.00 -3.99 -12.34
N HIS A 95 3.57 -5.23 -12.12
CA HIS A 95 3.96 -6.35 -12.97
C HIS A 95 3.51 -6.14 -14.42
N GLU A 96 2.27 -5.70 -14.65
CA GLU A 96 1.77 -5.38 -15.98
C GLU A 96 2.54 -4.22 -16.64
N ALA A 97 2.84 -3.16 -15.89
CA ALA A 97 3.61 -2.03 -16.39
C ALA A 97 5.02 -2.46 -16.85
N LEU A 98 5.68 -3.31 -16.06
CA LEU A 98 6.97 -3.90 -16.41
C LEU A 98 6.88 -4.79 -17.66
N GLN A 99 5.86 -5.64 -17.76
CA GLN A 99 5.65 -6.48 -18.95
C GLN A 99 5.46 -5.63 -20.21
N ARG A 100 4.58 -4.60 -20.16
CA ARG A 100 4.35 -3.68 -21.29
C ARG A 100 5.66 -2.99 -21.74
N ASN A 101 6.53 -2.63 -20.81
CA ASN A 101 7.83 -2.04 -21.13
C ASN A 101 8.77 -3.04 -21.83
N THR A 102 8.81 -4.30 -21.38
CA THR A 102 9.62 -5.33 -22.05
C THR A 102 9.10 -5.72 -23.44
N THR A 103 7.80 -5.65 -23.68
CA THR A 103 7.21 -5.97 -25.00
C THR A 103 7.28 -4.79 -25.96
N GLY A 104 7.29 -3.53 -25.48
CA GLY A 104 7.48 -2.34 -26.32
C GLY A 104 8.93 -2.07 -26.73
N ALA A 105 9.90 -2.83 -26.19
CA ALA A 105 11.32 -2.72 -26.48
C ALA A 105 11.82 -3.75 -27.53
N MET A 106 10.96 -4.66 -28.00
CA MET A 106 11.20 -5.54 -29.16
C MET A 106 10.45 -5.03 -30.39
#